data_AF-A0A810MS67-F1
#
_entry.id   AF-A0A810MS67-F1
#
_cell.length_a   1.000
_cell.length_b   1.000
_cell.length_c   1.000
_cell.angle_alpha   90.00
_cell.angle_beta   90.00
_cell.angle_gamma   90.00
#
_symmetry.space_group_name_H-M   'P 1'
#
loop_
_entity.id
_entity.type
_entity.pdbx_description
1 polymer ?
#
loop_
_entity_poly.entity_id
_entity_poly.type
_entity_poly.pdbx_seq_one_letter_code
_entity_poly.pdbx_strand_id
1 'polypeptide(L)'
;MDLDTAREALERLDREALASVGMTAADPGPVFPGRVGDRLPLTPAAKAVFTGLRKEAGRERIGTGHVLTALMSRTHPDPAAALFDALGVDRTVVRTRLGKG
;
A
#
# COMPACT_ATOMS: atom_id res chain seq x y z
N MET A 1 -26.15 -4.06 21.35
CA MET A 1 -25.12 -4.58 20.45
C MET A 1 -23.98 -5.06 21.32
N ASP A 2 -23.65 -6.35 21.24
CA ASP A 2 -22.48 -6.92 21.93
C ASP A 2 -21.23 -6.84 21.04
N LEU A 3 -20.08 -7.18 21.63
CA LEU A 3 -18.78 -7.07 20.98
C LEU A 3 -18.60 -8.04 19.80
N ASP A 4 -19.16 -9.24 19.91
CA ASP A 4 -19.03 -10.27 18.88
C ASP A 4 -19.87 -9.91 17.65
N THR A 5 -21.09 -9.41 17.86
CA THR A 5 -21.93 -8.87 16.78
C THR A 5 -21.23 -7.71 16.06
N ALA A 6 -20.51 -6.85 16.78
CA ALA A 6 -19.77 -5.75 16.18
C ALA A 6 -18.58 -6.24 15.33
N ARG A 7 -17.88 -7.30 15.78
CA ARG A 7 -16.77 -7.91 15.03
C ARG A 7 -17.24 -8.62 13.76
N GLU A 8 -18.32 -9.39 13.85
CA GLU A 8 -18.90 -10.06 12.68
C GLU A 8 -19.38 -9.06 11.62
N ALA A 9 -19.97 -7.94 12.06
CA ALA A 9 -20.37 -6.87 11.16
C ALA A 9 -19.17 -6.23 10.44
N LEU A 10 -18.05 -6.05 11.15
CA LEU A 10 -16.80 -5.54 10.58
C LEU A 10 -16.18 -6.52 9.59
N GLU A 11 -16.10 -7.81 9.93
CA GLU A 11 -15.56 -8.86 9.05
C GLU A 11 -16.40 -9.06 7.78
N ARG A 12 -17.72 -8.88 7.87
CA ARG A 12 -18.61 -8.90 6.70
C ARG A 12 -18.32 -7.72 5.79
N LEU A 13 -18.24 -6.51 6.35
CA LEU A 13 -17.94 -5.30 5.59
C LEU A 13 -16.59 -5.39 4.87
N ASP A 14 -15.57 -5.93 5.55
CA ASP A 14 -14.23 -6.12 4.98
C ASP A 14 -14.24 -7.12 3.81
N ARG A 15 -14.94 -8.25 3.95
CA ARG A 15 -15.12 -9.21 2.84
C ARG A 15 -15.85 -8.62 1.65
N GLU A 16 -16.89 -7.83 1.87
CA GLU A 16 -17.64 -7.16 0.81
C GLU A 16 -16.77 -6.12 0.08
N ALA A 17 -15.94 -5.38 0.83
CA ALA A 17 -14.98 -4.44 0.27
C ALA A 17 -13.93 -5.15 -0.61
N LEU A 18 -13.35 -6.24 -0.12
CA LEU A 18 -12.39 -7.04 -0.90
C LEU A 18 -13.04 -7.62 -2.17
N ALA A 19 -14.26 -8.16 -2.05
CA ALA A 19 -14.98 -8.70 -3.19
C ALA A 19 -15.27 -7.64 -4.26
N SER A 20 -15.54 -6.40 -3.86
CA SER A 20 -15.80 -5.28 -4.79
C SER A 20 -14.61 -4.93 -5.69
N VAL A 21 -13.38 -5.22 -5.25
CA VAL A 21 -12.15 -5.04 -6.03
C VAL A 21 -11.68 -6.34 -6.70
N GLY A 22 -12.54 -7.34 -6.78
CA GLY A 22 -12.25 -8.64 -7.40
C GLY A 22 -11.39 -9.57 -6.54
N MET A 23 -11.18 -9.23 -5.27
CA MET A 23 -10.46 -10.06 -4.32
C MET A 23 -11.45 -10.90 -3.52
N THR A 24 -11.57 -12.18 -3.86
CA THR A 24 -12.32 -13.10 -3.02
C THR A 24 -11.39 -13.56 -1.90
N ALA A 25 -11.69 -13.22 -0.65
CA ALA A 25 -11.01 -13.79 0.52
C ALA A 25 -11.44 -15.26 0.71
N ALA A 26 -11.24 -16.07 -0.32
CA ALA A 26 -11.41 -17.51 -0.24
C ALA A 26 -10.10 -18.05 0.31
N ASP A 27 -10.03 -18.19 1.64
CA ASP A 27 -8.92 -18.78 2.39
C ASP A 27 -7.54 -18.27 1.95
N PRO A 28 -6.91 -17.30 2.66
CA PRO A 28 -5.59 -16.77 2.30
C PRO A 28 -4.46 -17.82 2.31
N GLY A 29 -4.81 -19.10 2.49
CA GLY A 29 -3.90 -20.18 2.76
C GLY A 29 -3.40 -20.08 4.20
N PRO A 30 -2.59 -21.05 4.64
CA PRO A 30 -1.93 -20.96 5.92
C PRO A 30 -1.12 -19.66 5.97
N VAL A 31 -1.49 -18.76 6.90
CA VAL A 31 -0.64 -17.65 7.30
C VAL A 31 0.57 -18.27 7.97
N PHE A 32 1.67 -18.40 7.22
CA PHE A 32 2.92 -18.86 7.79
C PHE A 32 3.43 -17.77 8.71
N PRO A 33 3.56 -18.02 10.03
CA PRO A 33 4.17 -17.04 10.91
C PRO A 33 5.60 -16.82 10.43
N GLY A 34 5.88 -15.62 9.94
CA GLY A 34 7.25 -15.19 9.69
C GLY A 34 8.04 -15.32 11.00
N ARG A 35 9.28 -15.79 10.94
CA ARG A 35 10.10 -15.85 12.15
C ARG A 35 10.43 -14.43 12.58
N VAL A 36 10.43 -14.16 13.88
CA VAL A 36 10.93 -12.89 14.41
C VAL A 36 12.37 -12.72 13.93
N GLY A 37 12.62 -11.68 13.12
CA GLY A 37 13.92 -11.39 12.52
C GLY A 37 14.09 -11.83 11.06
N ASP A 38 13.13 -12.55 10.47
CA ASP A 38 13.18 -12.85 9.04
C ASP A 38 12.97 -11.60 8.20
N ARG A 39 13.82 -11.43 7.17
CA ARG A 39 13.63 -10.39 6.16
C ARG A 39 12.51 -10.83 5.22
N LEU A 40 11.38 -10.14 5.28
CA LEU A 40 10.33 -10.30 4.30
C LEU A 40 10.84 -9.85 2.92
N PRO A 41 10.74 -10.69 1.88
CA PRO A 41 11.09 -10.27 0.54
C PRO A 41 10.11 -9.19 0.08
N LEU A 42 10.63 -8.16 -0.59
CA LEU A 42 9.78 -7.17 -1.24
C LEU A 42 8.92 -7.84 -2.30
N THR A 43 7.63 -7.50 -2.30
CA THR A 43 6.70 -7.88 -3.36
C THR A 43 7.14 -7.25 -4.69
N PRO A 44 6.71 -7.79 -5.86
CA PRO A 44 7.00 -7.16 -7.15
C PRO A 44 6.54 -5.69 -7.23
N ALA A 45 5.36 -5.38 -6.69
CA ALA A 45 4.85 -4.01 -6.60
C ALA A 45 5.76 -3.12 -5.74
N ALA A 46 6.21 -3.62 -4.59
CA ALA A 46 7.15 -2.88 -3.73
C ALA A 46 8.51 -2.67 -4.41
N LYS A 47 9.05 -3.67 -5.13
CA LYS A 47 10.28 -3.50 -5.92
C LYS A 47 10.12 -2.44 -7.00
N ALA A 48 8.97 -2.37 -7.66
CA ALA A 48 8.69 -1.41 -8.72
C ALA A 48 8.74 0.06 -8.24
N VAL A 49 8.48 0.33 -6.96
CA VAL A 49 8.64 1.66 -6.35
C VAL A 49 10.10 2.12 -6.36
N PHE A 50 11.05 1.19 -6.18
CA PHE A 50 12.48 1.50 -6.16
C PHE A 50 13.11 1.55 -7.56
N THR A 51 12.44 1.00 -8.56
CA THR A 51 12.90 1.01 -9.94
C THR A 51 12.89 2.43 -10.50
N GLY A 52 14.04 2.91 -10.96
CA GLY A 52 14.17 4.23 -11.58
C GLY A 52 14.41 5.38 -10.62
N LEU A 53 14.35 5.17 -9.28
CA LEU A 53 14.62 6.22 -8.29
C LEU A 53 16.00 6.87 -8.47
N ARG A 54 17.01 6.09 -8.89
CA ARG A 54 18.35 6.64 -9.16
C ARG A 54 18.37 7.61 -10.35
N LYS A 55 17.50 7.38 -11.35
CA LYS A 55 17.36 8.29 -12.48
C LYS A 55 16.64 9.57 -12.06
N GLU A 56 15.65 9.45 -11.19
CA GLU A 56 14.87 10.58 -10.67
C GLU A 56 15.66 11.46 -9.70
N ALA A 57 16.48 10.85 -8.82
CA ALA A 57 17.37 11.58 -7.91
C ALA A 57 18.55 12.28 -8.61
N GLY A 58 18.93 11.82 -9.82
CA GLY A 58 20.05 12.40 -10.56
C GLY A 58 21.37 12.33 -9.79
N ARG A 59 21.87 13.49 -9.34
CA ARG A 59 23.10 13.60 -8.52
C ARG A 59 22.84 13.59 -7.02
N GLU A 60 21.58 13.67 -6.60
CA GLU A 60 21.18 13.70 -5.21
C GLU A 60 21.16 12.29 -4.61
N ARG A 61 21.28 12.23 -3.29
CA ARG A 61 21.18 10.96 -2.57
C ARG A 61 19.71 10.55 -2.53
N ILE A 62 19.41 9.30 -2.92
CA ILE A 62 18.07 8.73 -2.79
C ILE A 62 17.65 8.81 -1.32
N GLY A 63 16.52 9.46 -1.08
CA GLY A 63 15.94 9.68 0.23
C GLY A 63 14.45 9.32 0.25
N THR A 64 13.83 9.44 1.42
CA THR A 64 12.41 9.12 1.63
C THR A 64 11.47 9.94 0.74
N GLY A 65 11.81 11.18 0.42
CA GLY A 65 11.03 12.02 -0.51
C GLY A 65 10.90 11.40 -1.90
N HIS A 66 11.97 10.83 -2.44
CA HIS A 66 11.97 10.14 -3.74
C HIS A 66 11.06 8.91 -3.72
N VAL A 67 11.15 8.11 -2.65
CA VAL A 67 10.30 6.92 -2.46
C VAL A 67 8.83 7.32 -2.35
N LEU A 68 8.53 8.36 -1.58
CA LEU A 68 7.16 8.84 -1.41
C LEU A 68 6.59 9.40 -2.73
N THR A 69 7.38 10.14 -3.51
CA THR A 69 6.98 10.60 -4.84
C THR A 69 6.67 9.43 -5.79
N ALA A 70 7.48 8.37 -5.77
CA ALA A 70 7.23 7.17 -6.57
C ALA A 70 5.97 6.41 -6.12
N LEU A 71 5.70 6.35 -4.81
CA LEU A 71 4.46 5.81 -4.24
C LEU A 71 3.24 6.62 -4.67
N MET A 72 3.30 7.96 -4.59
CA MET A 72 2.20 8.84 -5.02
C MET A 72 1.88 8.73 -6.51
N SER A 73 2.81 8.20 -7.30
CA SER A 73 2.65 7.99 -8.74
C SER A 73 2.10 6.60 -9.09
N ARG A 74 1.85 5.72 -8.12
CA ARG A 74 1.24 4.40 -8.36
C ARG A 74 -0.25 4.54 -8.71
N THR A 75 -0.75 3.67 -9.57
CA THR A 75 -2.17 3.59 -9.96
C THR A 75 -2.71 2.20 -9.69
N HIS A 76 -4.03 2.05 -9.61
CA HIS A 76 -4.67 0.73 -9.52
C HIS A 76 -4.18 -0.19 -10.67
N PRO A 77 -3.90 -1.48 -10.43
CA PRO A 77 -4.18 -2.29 -9.22
C PRO A 77 -3.09 -2.29 -8.13
N ASP A 78 -2.32 -1.21 -7.97
CA ASP A 78 -1.29 -1.13 -6.91
C ASP A 78 -1.90 -1.01 -5.48
N PRO A 79 -1.44 -1.81 -4.49
CA PRO A 79 -1.94 -1.76 -3.12
C PRO A 79 -1.74 -0.41 -2.42
N ALA A 80 -0.63 0.30 -2.69
CA ALA A 80 -0.41 1.62 -2.10
C ALA A 80 -1.40 2.63 -2.69
N ALA A 81 -1.71 2.52 -3.99
CA ALA A 81 -2.74 3.36 -4.60
C ALA A 81 -4.12 3.12 -3.94
N ALA A 82 -4.52 1.86 -3.77
CA ALA A 82 -5.77 1.53 -3.08
C ALA A 82 -5.81 2.07 -1.64
N LEU A 83 -4.70 1.98 -0.91
CA LEU A 83 -4.57 2.54 0.44
C LEU A 83 -4.74 4.05 0.45
N PHE A 84 -4.09 4.78 -0.46
CA PHE A 84 -4.21 6.24 -0.51
C PHE A 84 -5.65 6.69 -0.82
N ASP A 85 -6.36 5.95 -1.67
CA ASP A 85 -7.77 6.24 -1.97
C ASP A 85 -8.66 5.98 -0.74
N ALA A 86 -8.46 4.85 -0.06
CA ALA A 86 -9.19 4.52 1.16
C ALA A 86 -8.94 5.52 2.32
N LEU A 87 -7.72 6.07 2.41
CA LEU A 87 -7.36 7.09 3.38
C LEU A 87 -7.79 8.51 2.97
N GLY A 88 -8.34 8.70 1.76
CA GLY A 88 -8.71 10.01 1.25
C GLY A 88 -7.50 10.95 1.04
N VAL A 89 -6.33 10.39 0.74
CA VAL A 89 -5.10 11.18 0.52
C VAL A 89 -5.17 11.87 -0.84
N ASP A 90 -5.18 13.21 -0.83
CA ASP A 90 -5.00 13.99 -2.04
C ASP A 90 -3.55 13.91 -2.53
N ARG A 91 -3.32 13.03 -3.50
CA ARG A 91 -2.00 12.78 -4.09
C ARG A 91 -1.41 14.02 -4.78
N THR A 92 -2.25 14.92 -5.30
CA THR A 92 -1.78 16.14 -5.96
C THR A 92 -1.23 17.13 -4.95
N VAL A 93 -1.90 17.27 -3.80
CA VAL A 93 -1.44 18.11 -2.69
C VAL A 93 -0.15 17.55 -2.10
N VAL A 94 -0.06 16.24 -1.88
CA VAL A 94 1.16 15.61 -1.35
C VAL A 94 2.33 15.79 -2.30
N ARG A 95 2.16 15.54 -3.60
CA ARG A 95 3.22 15.74 -4.61
C ARG A 95 3.67 17.20 -4.69
N THR A 96 2.73 18.14 -4.58
CA THR A 96 3.05 19.58 -4.56
C THR A 96 3.91 19.97 -3.35
N ARG A 97 3.65 19.34 -2.18
CA ARG A 97 4.47 19.57 -0.98
C ARG A 97 5.86 18.94 -1.10
N LEU A 98 5.97 17.80 -1.77
CA LEU A 98 7.25 17.12 -2.00
C LEU A 98 8.15 17.83 -3.02
N GLY A 99 7.57 18.44 -4.06
CA GLY A 99 8.34 19.23 -5.04
C GLY A 99 8.83 20.59 -4.53
N LYS A 100 8.56 20.93 -3.27
CA LYS A 100 9.04 22.15 -2.60
C LYS A 100 10.15 21.89 -1.56
N GLY A 101 10.65 20.66 -1.49
CA GLY A 101 11.69 20.23 -0.55
C GLY A 101 13.05 20.03 -1.23
#